data_AF-G0QGX1-F1
#
_entry.id   AF-G0QGX1-F1
#
_cell.length_a   1.000
_cell.length_b   1.000
_cell.length_c   1.000
_cell.angle_alpha   90.00
_cell.angle_beta   90.00
_cell.angle_gamma   90.00
#
_symmetry.space_group_name_H-M   'P 1'
#
loop_
_entity.id
_entity.type
_entity.pdbx_description
1 polymer ?
#
loop_
_entity_poly.entity_id
_entity_poly.type
_entity_poly.pdbx_seq_one_letter_code
_entity_poly.pdbx_strand_id
1 'polypeptide(L)'
;MKSDLTFKSTAYSNGEIQRYQFEAEEETILAFFPGAFTSVCTDEMCTIQDKLSSLESLEAEIVGISVDTPFALKEFAIQNGLDFTMVSDTSREIIDQYDIETEIS
;
A
#
# COMPACT_ATOMS: atom_id res chain seq x y z
N MET A 1 13.87 7.01 19.41
CA MET A 1 12.98 5.85 19.52
C MET A 1 12.42 5.58 18.13
N LYS A 2 13.23 5.00 17.24
CA LYS A 2 12.75 4.43 15.96
C LYS A 2 12.64 2.93 16.20
N SER A 3 11.71 2.53 17.05
CA SER A 3 11.49 1.13 17.35
C SER A 3 10.86 0.48 16.12
N ASP A 4 11.68 -0.28 15.38
CA ASP A 4 11.32 -1.35 14.44
C ASP A 4 9.88 -1.29 13.91
N LEU A 5 9.59 -0.31 13.04
CA LEU A 5 8.34 -0.27 12.29
C LEU A 5 8.35 -1.41 11.28
N THR A 6 7.86 -2.55 11.74
CA THR A 6 7.75 -3.79 10.98
C THR A 6 6.32 -4.28 11.08
N PHE A 7 5.85 -4.93 10.02
CA PHE A 7 4.55 -5.61 10.03
C PHE A 7 4.57 -6.83 9.12
N LYS A 8 3.63 -7.74 9.35
CA LYS A 8 3.41 -8.91 8.52
C LYS A 8 1.95 -8.96 8.12
N SER A 9 1.69 -9.10 6.84
CA SER A 9 0.34 -9.27 6.34
C SER A 9 0.30 -10.07 5.04
N THR A 10 -0.86 -10.11 4.41
CA THR A 10 -1.03 -10.62 3.05
C THR A 10 -1.05 -9.43 2.09
N ALA A 11 -0.31 -9.55 0.99
CA ALA A 11 -0.23 -8.52 -0.03
C ALA A 11 -0.42 -9.11 -1.42
N TYR A 12 -0.86 -8.28 -2.36
CA TYR A 12 -0.66 -8.52 -3.78
C TYR A 12 0.65 -7.85 -4.20
N SER A 13 1.58 -8.64 -4.74
CA SER A 13 2.90 -8.17 -5.18
C SER A 13 3.46 -9.14 -6.21
N ASN A 14 4.17 -8.62 -7.22
CA ASN A 14 4.77 -9.41 -8.30
C ASN A 14 3.78 -10.39 -8.99
N GLY A 15 2.52 -9.97 -9.14
CA GLY A 15 1.49 -10.77 -9.81
C GLY A 15 0.79 -11.81 -8.94
N GLU A 16 1.17 -11.95 -7.66
CA GLU A 16 0.64 -13.00 -6.77
C GLU A 16 0.14 -12.45 -5.44
N ILE A 17 -0.81 -13.16 -4.82
CA ILE A 17 -1.20 -12.93 -3.43
C ILE A 17 -0.29 -13.77 -2.55
N GLN A 18 0.46 -13.12 -1.67
CA GLN A 18 1.50 -13.77 -0.87
C GLN A 18 1.62 -13.19 0.53
N ARG A 19 2.34 -13.91 1.40
CA ARG A 19 2.76 -13.35 2.70
C ARG A 19 3.79 -12.26 2.44
N TYR A 20 3.60 -11.12 3.10
CA TYR A 20 4.47 -9.97 3.02
C TYR A 20 4.99 -9.64 4.41
N GLN A 21 6.27 -9.35 4.50
CA GLN A 21 6.94 -8.90 5.71
C GLN A 21 7.62 -7.58 5.37
N PHE A 22 7.17 -6.51 6.00
CA PHE A 22 7.74 -5.20 5.86
C PHE A 22 8.81 -4.99 6.93
N GLU A 23 9.96 -4.49 6.51
CA GLU A 23 11.02 -4.00 7.36
C GLU A 23 11.41 -2.61 6.85
N ALA A 24 11.48 -1.62 7.75
CA ALA A 24 11.80 -0.26 7.35
C ALA A 24 13.24 -0.17 6.81
N GLU A 25 13.38 -0.06 5.49
CA GLU A 25 14.62 0.34 4.83
C GLU A 25 14.73 1.87 4.71
N GLU A 26 15.85 2.38 4.19
CA GLU A 26 16.14 3.83 4.24
C GLU A 26 15.16 4.67 3.39
N GLU A 27 14.54 4.10 2.35
CA GLU A 27 13.63 4.81 1.44
C GLU A 27 12.39 3.96 1.12
N THR A 28 11.31 4.12 1.89
CA THR A 28 10.00 3.53 1.60
C THR A 28 8.89 4.57 1.73
N ILE A 29 7.95 4.56 0.78
CA ILE A 29 6.68 5.29 0.84
C ILE A 29 5.56 4.32 1.19
N LEU A 30 4.98 4.50 2.37
CA LEU A 30 3.74 3.82 2.78
C LEU A 30 2.55 4.70 2.42
N ALA A 31 1.75 4.27 1.45
CA ALA A 31 0.58 4.98 0.96
C ALA A 31 -0.69 4.37 1.56
N PHE A 32 -1.16 4.94 2.66
CA PHE A 32 -2.40 4.53 3.32
C PHE A 32 -3.61 5.16 2.61
N PHE A 33 -4.60 4.35 2.27
CA PHE A 33 -5.84 4.85 1.65
C PHE A 33 -7.08 4.17 2.23
N PRO A 34 -8.22 4.90 2.39
CA PRO A 34 -9.40 4.37 3.06
C PRO A 34 -10.11 3.21 2.36
N GLY A 35 -10.08 3.16 1.01
CA GLY A 35 -10.74 2.08 0.29
C GLY A 35 -10.51 2.10 -1.22
N ALA A 36 -10.30 0.91 -1.77
CA ALA A 36 -10.18 0.63 -3.19
C ALA A 36 -11.49 0.95 -3.92
N PHE A 37 -11.39 1.24 -5.23
CA PHE A 37 -12.54 1.53 -6.11
C PHE A 37 -13.36 2.77 -5.73
N THR A 38 -12.81 3.65 -4.89
CA THR A 38 -13.34 5.00 -4.69
C THR A 38 -12.65 5.96 -5.67
N SER A 39 -13.37 6.95 -6.21
CA SER A 39 -12.83 7.82 -7.27
C SER A 39 -11.55 8.55 -6.84
N VAL A 40 -11.56 9.11 -5.62
CA VAL A 40 -10.41 9.84 -5.08
C VAL A 40 -9.22 8.91 -4.84
N CYS A 41 -9.40 7.76 -4.18
CA CYS A 41 -8.28 6.84 -3.94
C CYS A 41 -7.74 6.26 -5.25
N THR A 42 -8.60 6.04 -6.25
CA THR A 42 -8.18 5.61 -7.59
C THR A 42 -7.26 6.66 -8.22
N ASP A 43 -7.69 7.92 -8.24
CA ASP A 43 -6.90 9.02 -8.81
C ASP A 43 -5.56 9.19 -8.09
N GLU A 44 -5.55 9.10 -6.75
CA GLU A 44 -4.34 9.20 -5.93
C GLU A 44 -3.35 8.06 -6.22
N MET A 45 -3.82 6.80 -6.25
CA MET A 45 -2.95 5.65 -6.51
C MET A 45 -2.42 5.64 -7.94
N CYS A 46 -3.24 6.02 -8.93
CA CYS A 46 -2.78 6.19 -10.31
C CYS A 46 -1.76 7.34 -10.44
N THR A 47 -1.94 8.43 -9.69
CA THR A 47 -0.97 9.53 -9.65
C THR A 47 0.38 9.08 -9.08
N ILE A 48 0.37 8.19 -8.07
CA ILE A 48 1.59 7.57 -7.54
C ILE A 48 2.25 6.71 -8.61
N GLN A 49 1.47 5.86 -9.30
CA GLN A 49 1.95 5.03 -10.40
C GLN A 49 2.61 5.87 -11.50
N ASP A 50 1.99 6.95 -11.95
CA ASP A 50 2.54 7.84 -12.98
C ASP A 50 3.88 8.47 -12.57
N LYS A 51 4.08 8.66 -11.26
CA LYS A 51 5.29 9.23 -10.67
C LYS A 51 6.34 8.20 -10.28
N LEU A 52 6.07 6.90 -10.41
CA LEU A 52 7.03 5.83 -10.08
C LEU A 52 8.39 6.09 -10.71
N SER A 53 8.45 6.39 -12.01
CA SER A 53 9.71 6.69 -12.72
C SER A 53 10.53 7.85 -12.13
N SER A 54 9.86 8.81 -11.47
CA SER A 54 10.54 9.91 -10.77
C SER A 54 10.96 9.52 -9.35
N LEU A 55 10.23 8.60 -8.71
CA LEU A 55 10.53 8.04 -7.39
C LEU A 55 11.59 6.92 -7.47
N GLU A 56 11.72 6.22 -8.59
CA GLU A 56 12.80 5.25 -8.85
C GLU A 56 14.19 5.88 -8.74
N SER A 57 14.31 7.19 -9.04
CA SER A 57 15.57 7.93 -8.83
C SER A 57 15.96 8.11 -7.36
N LEU A 58 15.00 7.86 -6.45
CA LEU A 58 15.16 7.86 -4.99
C LEU A 58 15.21 6.44 -4.42
N GLU A 59 15.43 5.41 -5.27
CA GLU A 59 15.52 3.98 -4.87
C GLU A 59 14.40 3.52 -3.90
N ALA A 60 13.24 4.18 -3.93
CA ALA A 60 12.24 4.05 -2.89
C ALA A 60 11.19 2.98 -3.22
N GLU A 61 10.93 2.06 -2.28
CA GLU A 61 9.81 1.11 -2.38
C GLU A 61 8.48 1.83 -2.12
N ILE A 62 7.44 1.51 -2.91
CA ILE A 62 6.07 1.99 -2.67
C ILE A 62 5.21 0.83 -2.19
N VAL A 63 4.50 1.05 -1.09
CA VAL A 63 3.57 0.08 -0.50
C VAL A 63 2.22 0.74 -0.25
N GLY A 64 1.20 0.34 -1.01
CA GLY A 64 -0.18 0.75 -0.77
C GLY A 64 -0.80 -0.07 0.37
N ILE A 65 -1.47 0.57 1.33
CA ILE A 65 -2.06 -0.09 2.50
C ILE A 65 -3.52 0.34 2.63
N SER A 66 -4.45 -0.61 2.71
CA SER A 66 -5.85 -0.33 3.05
C SER A 66 -6.49 -1.47 3.82
N VAL A 67 -7.69 -1.24 4.33
CA VAL A 67 -8.51 -2.24 5.02
C VAL A 67 -9.16 -3.27 4.08
N ASP A 68 -8.96 -3.13 2.77
CA ASP A 68 -9.51 -4.06 1.78
C ASP A 68 -8.83 -5.43 1.80
N THR A 69 -9.57 -6.45 1.39
CA THR A 69 -9.03 -7.82 1.30
C THR A 69 -7.93 -7.94 0.23
N PRO A 70 -7.03 -8.93 0.32
CA PRO A 70 -5.98 -9.13 -0.68
C PRO A 70 -6.54 -9.36 -2.11
N PHE A 71 -7.72 -9.98 -2.21
CA PHE A 71 -8.39 -10.21 -3.49
C PHE A 71 -8.93 -8.92 -4.10
N ALA A 72 -9.52 -8.04 -3.28
CA ALA A 72 -9.99 -6.74 -3.73
C ALA A 72 -8.81 -5.86 -4.18
N LEU A 73 -7.71 -5.86 -3.41
CA LEU A 73 -6.50 -5.12 -3.73
C LEU A 73 -5.80 -5.63 -5.00
N LYS A 74 -5.76 -6.95 -5.20
CA LYS A 74 -5.29 -7.53 -6.46
C LYS A 74 -6.10 -7.02 -7.65
N GLU A 75 -7.42 -7.09 -7.56
CA GLU A 75 -8.30 -6.65 -8.65
C GLU A 75 -8.15 -5.15 -8.91
N PHE A 76 -8.04 -4.35 -7.85
CA PHE A 76 -7.81 -2.92 -7.93
C PHE A 76 -6.49 -2.58 -8.62
N ALA A 77 -5.41 -3.28 -8.28
CA ALA A 77 -4.10 -3.10 -8.92
C ALA A 77 -4.15 -3.48 -10.41
N ILE A 78 -4.78 -4.60 -10.75
CA ILE A 78 -4.89 -5.07 -12.14
C ILE A 78 -5.72 -4.09 -12.99
N GLN A 79 -6.86 -3.62 -12.48
CA GLN A 79 -7.74 -2.71 -13.24
C GLN A 79 -7.10 -1.35 -13.51
N ASN A 80 -6.24 -0.88 -12.59
CA ASN A 80 -5.62 0.44 -12.67
C ASN A 80 -4.16 0.41 -13.12
N GLY A 81 -3.60 -0.76 -13.44
CA GLY A 81 -2.21 -0.90 -13.89
C GLY A 81 -1.19 -0.49 -12.82
N LEU A 82 -1.45 -0.84 -11.55
CA LEU A 82 -0.59 -0.51 -10.42
C LEU A 82 0.47 -1.61 -10.25
N ASP A 83 1.75 -1.23 -10.36
CA ASP A 83 2.89 -2.15 -10.37
C ASP A 83 3.59 -2.27 -9.00
N PHE A 84 3.10 -1.58 -7.99
CA PHE A 84 3.64 -1.59 -6.63
C PHE A 84 2.86 -2.51 -5.68
N THR A 85 3.47 -2.83 -4.54
CA THR A 85 2.92 -3.77 -3.56
C THR A 85 1.65 -3.21 -2.91
N MET A 86 0.60 -4.02 -2.82
CA MET A 86 -0.67 -3.69 -2.15
C MET A 86 -0.89 -4.58 -0.94
N VAL A 87 -0.75 -4.02 0.25
CA VAL A 87 -0.91 -4.69 1.54
C VAL A 87 -2.35 -4.57 2.03
N SER A 88 -2.92 -5.71 2.40
CA SER A 88 -4.21 -5.78 3.08
C SER A 88 -4.03 -5.60 4.58
N ASP A 89 -4.79 -4.70 5.18
CA ASP A 89 -4.85 -4.44 6.62
C ASP A 89 -6.28 -4.58 7.14
N THR A 90 -6.92 -5.72 6.83
CA THR A 90 -8.31 -5.99 7.24
C THR A 90 -8.53 -5.94 8.77
N SER A 91 -7.46 -6.08 9.56
CA SER A 91 -7.49 -6.00 11.02
C SER A 91 -7.29 -4.57 11.55
N ARG A 92 -6.89 -3.62 10.71
CA ARG A 92 -6.43 -2.26 11.07
C ARG A 92 -5.19 -2.22 11.95
N GLU A 93 -4.51 -3.34 12.16
CA GLU A 93 -3.35 -3.41 13.05
C GLU A 93 -2.19 -2.55 12.52
N ILE A 94 -2.01 -2.48 11.19
CA ILE A 94 -0.95 -1.66 10.58
C ILE A 94 -1.35 -0.18 10.66
N ILE A 95 -2.56 0.18 10.26
CA ILE A 95 -3.05 1.56 10.32
C ILE A 95 -2.96 2.12 11.76
N ASP A 96 -3.36 1.33 12.76
CA ASP A 96 -3.31 1.72 14.17
C ASP A 96 -1.86 1.81 14.69
N GLN A 97 -0.94 0.96 14.21
CA GLN A 97 0.49 1.04 14.55
C GLN A 97 1.13 2.37 14.10
N TYR A 98 0.63 2.95 13.02
CA TYR A 98 1.11 4.24 12.48
C TYR A 98 0.25 5.44 12.93
N ASP A 99 -0.76 5.23 13.78
CA ASP A 99 -1.67 6.26 14.30
C ASP A 99 -2.37 7.06 13.18
N ILE A 100 -2.79 6.36 12.12
CA ILE A 100 -3.42 6.97 10.93
C ILE A 100 -4.94 6.85 11.01
N GLU A 101 -5.63 7.97 10.81
CA GLU A 101 -7.09 8.00 10.65
C GLU A 101 -7.46 7.90 9.16
N THR A 102 -8.02 6.76 8.75
CA THR A 102 -8.56 6.55 7.40
C THR A 102 -10.09 6.61 7.44
N GLU A 103 -10.65 7.80 7.61
CA GLU A 103 -12.10 8.02 7.55
C GLU A 103 -12.57 8.15 6.08
N ILE A 104 -13.64 7.44 5.71
CA ILE A 104 -14.44 7.75 4.51
C ILE A 104 -15.63 8.57 5.00
N SER A 105 -15.61 9.89 4.79
CA SER A 105 -16.77 10.76 5.05
C SER A 105 -17.77 10.74 3.90
#